data_AF-A0A0L8BTQ6-F1
#
_entry.id   AF-A0A0L8BTQ6-F1
#
_cell.length_a   1.000
_cell.length_b   1.000
_cell.length_c   1.000
_cell.angle_alpha   90.00
_cell.angle_beta   90.00
_cell.angle_gamma   90.00
#
_symmetry.space_group_name_H-M   'P 1'
#
loop_
_entity.id
_entity.type
_entity.pdbx_description
1 polymer ?
#
loop_
_entity_poly.entity_id
_entity_poly.type
_entity_poly.pdbx_seq_one_letter_code
_entity_poly.pdbx_strand_id
1 'polypeptide(L)'
;MTYAFRPGRAFTDDFRSVGAEQFEQAIEVLRLRPDGVHEAIHDARKCFKRVRALYRLIASDASPFQKQENARIRDMARSLSTVRDAAALVENARYLHQGARSDDEEKALDHVCSRLIERRDRIAAGETDIEDRIAATIVNCEQAMAALGHVSFDDRRRKTADRLAKGWRRTLKRAARAREDCQASTEAASFHELRKRAQDYRMHLALMREAWPSAMQPKRLDAKALVDVLGHLNDLDVMTSLVNEDPSLAGNSQDQAYLISAVIARQDSLRSDALDRAASVFLDAPDDESRTIRLLWLDASR
;
A
#
# COMPACT_ATOMS: atom_id res chain seq x y z
N MET A 1 -17.97 -5.38 -7.54
CA MET A 1 -17.03 -4.33 -8.00
C MET A 1 -15.74 -4.96 -8.50
N THR A 2 -15.24 -4.50 -9.65
CA THR A 2 -14.18 -5.19 -10.39
C THR A 2 -13.01 -4.26 -10.68
N TYR A 3 -12.10 -4.12 -9.72
CA TYR A 3 -10.72 -3.68 -9.98
C TYR A 3 -10.00 -4.77 -10.80
N ALA A 4 -10.38 -4.87 -12.08
CA ALA A 4 -10.01 -5.91 -13.02
C ALA A 4 -10.16 -5.39 -14.46
N PHE A 5 -9.25 -5.81 -15.34
CA PHE A 5 -9.41 -5.66 -16.77
C PHE A 5 -10.16 -6.85 -17.34
N ARG A 6 -11.08 -6.59 -18.27
CA ARG A 6 -11.91 -7.58 -18.94
C ARG A 6 -11.30 -7.92 -20.29
N PRO A 7 -10.82 -9.16 -20.49
CA PRO A 7 -10.41 -9.60 -21.82
C PRO A 7 -11.57 -9.41 -22.82
N GLY A 8 -11.28 -8.83 -23.98
CA GLY A 8 -12.28 -8.56 -25.03
C GLY A 8 -12.86 -7.14 -25.04
N ARG A 9 -12.64 -6.34 -23.99
CA ARG A 9 -12.89 -4.89 -24.03
C ARG A 9 -11.66 -4.11 -24.50
N ALA A 10 -11.90 -2.92 -25.02
CA ALA A 10 -10.81 -1.97 -25.31
C ALA A 10 -10.07 -1.65 -24.00
N PHE A 11 -8.74 -1.69 -24.05
CA PHE A 11 -7.91 -1.44 -22.86
C PHE A 11 -8.09 -0.01 -22.35
N THR A 12 -8.24 0.95 -23.26
CA THR A 12 -8.53 2.35 -22.93
C THR A 12 -9.79 2.47 -22.06
N ASP A 13 -10.88 1.82 -22.45
CA ASP A 13 -12.16 1.91 -21.73
C ASP A 13 -12.07 1.25 -20.36
N ASP A 14 -11.47 0.06 -20.28
CA ASP A 14 -11.27 -0.62 -18.99
C ASP A 14 -10.32 0.15 -18.07
N PHE A 15 -9.24 0.74 -18.60
CA PHE A 15 -8.33 1.57 -17.82
C PHE A 15 -9.05 2.78 -17.23
N ARG A 16 -9.88 3.46 -18.03
CA ARG A 16 -10.68 4.61 -17.59
C ARG A 16 -11.73 4.17 -16.56
N SER A 17 -12.50 3.12 -16.84
CA SER A 17 -13.54 2.59 -15.95
C SER A 17 -12.97 2.17 -14.60
N VAL A 18 -11.91 1.37 -14.59
CA VAL A 18 -11.27 0.92 -13.34
C VAL A 18 -10.70 2.09 -12.55
N GLY A 19 -10.13 3.10 -13.22
CA GLY A 19 -9.65 4.31 -12.57
C GLY A 19 -10.78 5.15 -11.97
N ALA A 20 -11.83 5.40 -12.76
CA ALA A 20 -13.00 6.19 -12.37
C ALA A 20 -13.74 5.55 -11.17
N GLU A 21 -14.01 4.25 -11.23
CA GLU A 21 -14.66 3.50 -10.13
C GLU A 21 -13.93 3.68 -8.80
N GLN A 22 -12.59 3.76 -8.80
CA GLN A 22 -11.83 3.98 -7.57
C GLN A 22 -11.92 5.43 -7.06
N PHE A 23 -12.04 6.42 -7.94
CA PHE A 23 -12.28 7.80 -7.52
C PHE A 23 -13.71 8.00 -7.03
N GLU A 24 -14.69 7.44 -7.72
CA GLU A 24 -16.09 7.43 -7.30
C GLU A 24 -16.24 6.80 -5.92
N GLN A 25 -15.63 5.63 -5.70
CA GLN A 25 -15.62 4.97 -4.39
C GLN A 25 -14.95 5.85 -3.32
N ALA A 26 -13.81 6.48 -3.62
CA ALA A 26 -13.12 7.36 -2.68
C ALA A 26 -13.99 8.57 -2.30
N ILE A 27 -14.69 9.16 -3.27
CA ILE A 27 -15.63 10.27 -3.06
C ILE A 27 -16.82 9.81 -2.21
N GLU A 28 -17.41 8.66 -2.53
CA GLU A 28 -18.56 8.10 -1.82
C GLU A 28 -18.23 7.84 -0.34
N VAL A 29 -17.13 7.16 -0.03
CA VAL A 29 -16.76 6.88 1.37
C VAL A 29 -16.45 8.16 2.15
N LEU A 30 -15.82 9.15 1.52
CA LEU A 30 -15.53 10.45 2.13
C LEU A 30 -16.79 11.30 2.37
N ARG A 31 -17.83 11.14 1.55
CA ARG A 31 -19.12 11.82 1.70
C ARG A 31 -20.01 11.15 2.73
N LEU A 32 -20.19 9.83 2.63
CA LEU A 32 -21.16 9.08 3.45
C LEU A 32 -20.64 8.74 4.84
N ARG A 33 -19.34 8.44 4.97
CA ARG A 33 -18.66 8.15 6.25
C ARG A 33 -19.43 7.17 7.16
N PRO A 34 -19.86 5.99 6.65
CA PRO A 34 -20.73 5.08 7.38
C PRO A 34 -20.13 4.65 8.74
N ASP A 35 -18.81 4.45 8.77
CA ASP A 35 -18.05 4.02 9.95
C ASP A 35 -17.21 5.17 10.56
N GLY A 36 -17.56 6.42 10.24
CA GLY A 36 -16.88 7.62 10.72
C GLY A 36 -15.72 8.11 9.83
N VAL A 37 -15.19 9.29 10.17
CA VAL A 37 -14.21 10.03 9.36
C VAL A 37 -12.90 9.25 9.17
N HIS A 38 -12.42 8.58 10.21
CA HIS A 38 -11.13 7.86 10.14
C HIS A 38 -11.19 6.65 9.20
N GLU A 39 -12.25 5.86 9.23
CA GLU A 39 -12.42 4.72 8.32
C GLU A 39 -12.68 5.20 6.89
N ALA A 40 -13.46 6.26 6.70
CA ALA A 40 -13.65 6.89 5.40
C ALA A 40 -12.30 7.31 4.75
N ILE A 41 -11.43 7.97 5.52
CA ILE A 41 -10.06 8.33 5.06
C ILE A 41 -9.24 7.07 4.77
N HIS A 42 -9.39 6.03 5.59
CA HIS A 42 -8.71 4.77 5.38
C HIS A 42 -9.08 4.15 4.03
N ASP A 43 -10.36 4.06 3.73
CA ASP A 43 -10.89 3.47 2.52
C ASP A 43 -10.61 4.30 1.26
N ALA A 44 -10.69 5.62 1.36
CA ALA A 44 -10.24 6.51 0.30
C ALA A 44 -8.76 6.27 -0.04
N ARG A 45 -7.90 6.13 0.97
CA ARG A 45 -6.47 5.81 0.76
C ARG A 45 -6.25 4.42 0.17
N LYS A 46 -7.10 3.42 0.45
CA LYS A 46 -7.06 2.12 -0.25
C LYS A 46 -7.33 2.31 -1.75
N CYS A 47 -8.31 3.13 -2.10
CA CYS A 47 -8.63 3.46 -3.50
C CYS A 47 -7.47 4.20 -4.18
N PHE A 48 -6.87 5.19 -3.52
CA PHE A 48 -5.68 5.89 -4.04
C PHE A 48 -4.50 4.96 -4.28
N LYS A 49 -4.26 3.99 -3.39
CA LYS A 49 -3.21 2.96 -3.59
C LYS A 49 -3.47 2.13 -4.84
N ARG A 50 -4.73 1.75 -5.10
CA ARG A 50 -5.14 1.01 -6.31
C ARG A 50 -4.90 1.83 -7.58
N VAL A 51 -5.41 3.05 -7.66
CA VAL A 51 -5.19 3.93 -8.84
C VAL A 51 -3.70 4.16 -9.10
N ARG A 52 -2.90 4.39 -8.07
CA ARG A 52 -1.44 4.56 -8.23
C ARG A 52 -0.77 3.29 -8.78
N ALA A 53 -1.23 2.10 -8.40
CA ALA A 53 -0.71 0.85 -8.93
C ALA A 53 -1.13 0.64 -10.40
N LEU A 54 -2.39 0.95 -10.73
CA LEU A 54 -2.89 0.99 -12.11
C LEU A 54 -2.01 1.90 -12.99
N TYR A 55 -1.71 3.11 -12.54
CA TYR A 55 -0.90 4.05 -13.31
C TYR A 55 0.56 3.60 -13.44
N ARG A 56 1.13 2.97 -12.41
CA ARG A 56 2.47 2.38 -12.50
C ARG A 56 2.56 1.27 -13.56
N LEU A 57 1.49 0.52 -13.79
CA LEU A 57 1.45 -0.51 -14.83
C LEU A 57 1.67 0.08 -16.23
N ILE A 58 1.09 1.25 -16.51
CA ILE A 58 1.19 1.91 -17.82
C ILE A 58 2.29 2.97 -17.91
N ALA A 59 3.14 3.08 -16.88
CA ALA A 59 4.12 4.18 -16.76
C ALA A 59 5.09 4.30 -17.94
N SER A 60 5.27 3.24 -18.72
CA SER A 60 6.10 3.25 -19.93
C SER A 60 5.40 3.77 -21.18
N ASP A 61 4.07 3.78 -21.19
CA ASP A 61 3.25 4.17 -22.35
C ASP A 61 2.68 5.59 -22.18
N ALA A 62 2.36 5.99 -20.95
CA ALA A 62 1.89 7.36 -20.65
C ALA A 62 2.66 7.97 -19.47
N SER A 63 3.99 8.09 -19.61
CA SER A 63 4.89 8.60 -18.56
C SER A 63 4.52 10.01 -18.05
N PRO A 64 4.20 11.02 -18.90
CA PRO A 64 3.80 12.34 -18.41
C PRO A 64 2.52 12.29 -17.56
N PHE A 65 1.47 11.66 -18.08
CA PHE A 65 0.20 11.44 -17.37
C PHE A 65 0.42 10.71 -16.04
N GLN A 66 1.17 9.60 -16.08
CA GLN A 66 1.46 8.80 -14.90
C GLN A 66 2.16 9.60 -13.81
N LYS A 67 3.16 10.42 -14.16
CA LYS A 67 3.92 11.21 -13.19
C LYS A 67 3.06 12.31 -12.56
N GLN A 68 2.32 13.05 -13.38
CA GLN A 68 1.44 14.13 -12.95
C GLN A 68 0.36 13.60 -12.00
N GLU A 69 -0.39 12.59 -12.42
CA GLU A 69 -1.51 12.10 -11.63
C GLU A 69 -1.05 11.31 -10.40
N ASN A 70 0.09 10.60 -10.47
CA ASN A 70 0.67 9.99 -9.28
C ASN A 70 1.19 11.03 -8.28
N ALA A 71 1.52 12.26 -8.71
CA ALA A 71 1.81 13.37 -7.81
C ALA A 71 0.53 13.87 -7.13
N ARG A 72 -0.48 14.25 -7.91
CA ARG A 72 -1.80 14.65 -7.41
C ARG A 72 -2.36 13.68 -6.37
N ILE A 73 -2.39 12.38 -6.69
CA ILE A 73 -2.90 11.35 -5.77
C ILE A 73 -2.01 11.19 -4.52
N ARG A 74 -0.70 11.44 -4.62
CA ARG A 74 0.19 11.42 -3.44
C ARG A 74 -0.19 12.54 -2.49
N ASP A 75 -0.42 13.72 -3.05
CA ASP A 75 -0.65 14.93 -2.28
C ASP A 75 -2.05 14.88 -1.63
N MET A 76 -3.06 14.37 -2.35
CA MET A 76 -4.38 14.02 -1.76
C MET A 76 -4.26 13.01 -0.61
N ALA A 77 -3.46 11.96 -0.77
CA ALA A 77 -3.29 10.99 0.31
C ALA A 77 -2.60 11.62 1.52
N ARG A 78 -1.60 12.48 1.30
CA ARG A 78 -0.85 13.19 2.34
C ARG A 78 -1.73 14.20 3.07
N SER A 79 -2.56 14.96 2.35
CA SER A 79 -3.50 15.90 2.94
C SER A 79 -4.58 15.23 3.78
N LEU A 80 -4.70 13.90 3.82
CA LEU A 80 -5.60 13.21 4.74
C LEU A 80 -4.86 12.52 5.92
N SER A 81 -3.54 12.72 6.06
CA SER A 81 -2.69 12.00 7.02
C SER A 81 -2.36 12.86 8.24
N THR A 82 -3.19 12.81 9.28
CA THR A 82 -2.86 13.42 10.59
C THR A 82 -3.36 12.57 11.76
N VAL A 83 -4.66 12.25 11.83
CA VAL A 83 -5.21 11.48 12.97
C VAL A 83 -4.95 9.97 12.86
N ARG A 84 -4.86 9.44 11.64
CA ARG A 84 -4.64 8.00 11.39
C ARG A 84 -3.28 7.52 11.91
N ASP A 85 -2.23 8.30 11.70
CA ASP A 85 -0.87 7.87 12.03
C ASP A 85 -0.73 7.69 13.55
N ALA A 86 -1.46 8.47 14.35
CA ALA A 86 -1.55 8.29 15.80
C ALA A 86 -2.35 7.04 16.22
N ALA A 87 -3.47 6.73 15.55
CA ALA A 87 -4.25 5.53 15.85
C ALA A 87 -3.49 4.23 15.52
N ALA A 88 -2.77 4.20 14.39
CA ALA A 88 -1.94 3.05 14.00
C ALA A 88 -0.84 2.74 15.02
N LEU A 89 -0.25 3.77 15.64
CA LEU A 89 0.76 3.60 16.70
C LEU A 89 0.19 2.92 17.94
N VAL A 90 -1.05 3.22 18.33
CA VAL A 90 -1.74 2.53 19.44
C VAL A 90 -1.95 1.06 19.11
N GLU A 91 -2.41 0.74 17.88
CA GLU A 91 -2.58 -0.64 17.43
C GLU A 91 -1.26 -1.41 17.43
N ASN A 92 -0.17 -0.78 16.99
CA ASN A 92 1.17 -1.37 17.03
C ASN A 92 1.65 -1.64 18.45
N ALA A 93 1.37 -0.74 19.39
CA ALA A 93 1.79 -0.91 20.78
C ALA A 93 1.05 -2.08 21.43
N ARG A 94 -0.26 -2.20 21.15
CA ARG A 94 -1.07 -3.37 21.54
C ARG A 94 -0.58 -4.67 20.90
N TYR A 95 -0.15 -4.60 19.65
CA TYR A 95 0.44 -5.76 18.96
C TYR A 95 1.75 -6.21 19.61
N LEU A 96 2.61 -5.27 20.03
CA LEU A 96 3.81 -5.61 20.80
C LEU A 96 3.44 -6.19 22.16
N HIS A 97 2.45 -5.61 22.84
CA HIS A 97 1.95 -6.09 24.14
C HIS A 97 1.51 -7.55 24.07
N GLN A 98 0.81 -7.97 23.02
CA GLN A 98 0.39 -9.37 22.83
C GLN A 98 1.56 -10.36 22.72
N GLY A 99 2.76 -9.87 22.41
CA GLY A 99 3.99 -10.66 22.29
C GLY A 99 4.99 -10.42 23.44
N ALA A 100 4.56 -9.80 24.54
CA ALA A 100 5.43 -9.51 25.67
C ALA A 100 6.08 -10.79 26.23
N ARG A 101 7.37 -10.70 26.55
CA ARG A 101 8.22 -11.84 26.96
C ARG A 101 8.40 -11.95 28.48
N SER A 102 7.95 -10.95 29.22
CA SER A 102 7.98 -10.92 30.69
C SER A 102 6.94 -9.94 31.23
N ASP A 103 6.57 -10.10 32.50
CA ASP A 103 5.64 -9.21 33.21
C ASP A 103 6.12 -7.74 33.23
N ASP A 104 7.44 -7.51 33.27
CA ASP A 104 8.01 -6.16 33.25
C ASP A 104 7.92 -5.53 31.85
N GLU A 105 8.11 -6.33 30.79
CA GLU A 105 7.93 -5.88 29.40
C GLU A 105 6.45 -5.58 29.12
N GLU A 106 5.54 -6.42 29.64
CA GLU A 106 4.08 -6.22 29.53
C GLU A 106 3.67 -4.88 30.16
N LYS A 107 4.06 -4.62 31.42
CA LYS A 107 3.78 -3.36 32.13
C LYS A 107 4.35 -2.14 31.39
N ALA A 108 5.56 -2.22 30.87
CA ALA A 108 6.16 -1.14 30.10
C ALA A 108 5.34 -0.82 28.84
N LEU A 109 4.90 -1.86 28.12
CA LEU A 109 4.08 -1.70 26.91
C LEU A 109 2.68 -1.16 27.22
N ASP A 110 2.10 -1.48 28.38
CA ASP A 110 0.84 -0.90 28.86
C ASP A 110 0.96 0.61 29.11
N HIS A 111 2.05 1.05 29.75
CA HIS A 111 2.32 2.47 29.95
C HIS A 111 2.48 3.22 28.61
N VAL A 112 3.23 2.64 27.67
CA VAL A 112 3.41 3.20 26.32
C VAL A 112 2.07 3.28 25.58
N CYS A 113 1.26 2.21 25.63
CA CYS A 113 -0.08 2.19 25.03
C CYS A 113 -0.94 3.33 25.55
N SER A 114 -0.97 3.52 26.87
CA SER A 114 -1.76 4.58 27.53
C SER A 114 -1.34 5.97 27.07
N ARG A 115 -0.03 6.25 27.01
CA ARG A 115 0.51 7.54 26.53
C ARG A 115 0.21 7.79 25.05
N LEU A 116 0.28 6.75 24.21
CA LEU A 116 -0.07 6.87 22.79
C LEU A 116 -1.57 7.13 22.59
N ILE A 117 -2.44 6.56 23.42
CA ILE A 117 -3.88 6.86 23.42
C ILE A 117 -4.12 8.33 23.78
N GLU A 118 -3.55 8.82 24.87
CA GLU A 118 -3.67 10.24 25.27
C GLU A 118 -3.15 11.19 24.18
N ARG A 119 -2.03 10.83 23.54
CA ARG A 119 -1.48 11.61 22.41
C ARG A 119 -2.43 11.61 21.21
N ARG A 120 -2.99 10.45 20.84
CA ARG A 120 -3.98 10.34 19.75
C ARG A 120 -5.19 11.22 20.05
N ASP A 121 -5.70 11.19 21.27
CA ASP A 121 -6.88 11.94 21.67
C ASP A 121 -6.63 13.45 21.66
N ARG A 122 -5.42 13.89 22.08
CA ARG A 122 -4.98 15.29 21.92
C ARG A 122 -4.91 15.73 20.46
N ILE A 123 -4.37 14.90 19.57
CA ILE A 123 -4.30 15.20 18.14
C ILE A 123 -5.70 15.28 17.53
N ALA A 124 -6.57 14.33 17.87
CA ALA A 124 -7.95 14.33 17.40
C ALA A 124 -8.69 15.59 17.88
N ALA A 125 -8.48 16.04 19.11
CA ALA A 125 -9.08 17.27 19.63
C ALA A 125 -8.56 18.56 18.97
N GLY A 126 -7.32 18.56 18.46
CA GLY A 126 -6.73 19.70 17.76
C GLY A 126 -7.03 19.77 16.26
N GLU A 127 -7.61 18.72 15.68
CA GLU A 127 -7.87 18.61 14.25
C GLU A 127 -9.14 19.38 13.86
N THR A 128 -8.97 20.64 13.44
CA THR A 128 -10.08 21.55 13.10
C THR A 128 -10.30 21.74 11.59
N ASP A 129 -9.33 21.37 10.75
CA ASP A 129 -9.33 21.60 9.30
C ASP A 129 -9.65 20.34 8.46
N ILE A 130 -10.04 19.23 9.11
CA ILE A 130 -10.24 17.95 8.43
C ILE A 130 -11.36 17.99 7.40
N GLU A 131 -12.42 18.73 7.67
CA GLU A 131 -13.56 18.87 6.75
C GLU A 131 -13.16 19.59 5.46
N ASP A 132 -12.39 20.68 5.58
CA ASP A 132 -11.87 21.43 4.43
C ASP A 132 -10.93 20.56 3.58
N ARG A 133 -10.08 19.76 4.25
CA ARG A 133 -9.16 18.83 3.58
C ARG A 133 -9.90 17.69 2.87
N ILE A 134 -10.99 17.19 3.44
CA ILE A 134 -11.87 16.21 2.79
C ILE A 134 -12.55 16.83 1.58
N ALA A 135 -13.14 18.03 1.71
CA ALA A 135 -13.77 18.73 0.60
C ALA A 135 -12.80 18.99 -0.55
N ALA A 136 -11.60 19.49 -0.24
CA ALA A 136 -10.53 19.68 -1.23
C ALA A 136 -10.10 18.35 -1.88
N THR A 137 -10.04 17.25 -1.12
CA THR A 137 -9.71 15.94 -1.67
C THR A 137 -10.78 15.43 -2.63
N ILE A 138 -12.07 15.63 -2.33
CA ILE A 138 -13.18 15.28 -3.23
C ILE A 138 -13.05 16.03 -4.56
N VAL A 139 -12.83 17.34 -4.53
CA VAL A 139 -12.63 18.16 -5.75
C VAL A 139 -11.43 17.65 -6.56
N ASN A 140 -10.31 17.32 -5.90
CA ASN A 140 -9.13 16.77 -6.59
C ASN A 140 -9.39 15.37 -7.16
N CYS A 141 -10.26 14.54 -6.55
CA CYS A 141 -10.68 13.26 -7.12
C CYS A 141 -11.49 13.47 -8.40
N GLU A 142 -12.42 14.43 -8.41
CA GLU A 142 -13.21 14.78 -9.58
C GLU A 142 -12.31 15.29 -10.73
N GLN A 143 -11.30 16.12 -10.43
CA GLN A 143 -10.30 16.56 -11.41
C GLN A 143 -9.42 15.42 -11.94
N ALA A 144 -9.04 14.46 -11.09
CA ALA A 144 -8.28 13.28 -11.50
C ALA A 144 -9.11 12.34 -12.39
N MET A 145 -10.41 12.24 -12.13
CA MET A 145 -11.34 11.50 -12.96
C MET A 145 -11.57 12.18 -14.32
N ALA A 146 -11.65 13.51 -14.37
CA ALA A 146 -11.69 14.24 -15.64
C ALA A 146 -10.41 14.01 -16.47
N ALA A 147 -9.23 14.04 -15.82
CA ALA A 147 -7.95 13.77 -16.48
C ALA A 147 -7.88 12.35 -17.07
N LEU A 148 -8.47 11.34 -16.40
CA LEU A 148 -8.61 9.98 -16.93
C LEU A 148 -9.36 9.95 -18.26
N GLY A 149 -10.39 10.77 -18.45
CA GLY A 149 -11.16 10.82 -19.70
C GLY A 149 -10.32 11.17 -20.93
N HIS A 150 -9.18 11.82 -20.75
CA HIS A 150 -8.30 12.25 -21.84
C HIS A 150 -7.19 11.24 -22.19
N VAL A 151 -6.98 10.19 -21.40
CA VAL A 151 -5.94 9.20 -21.70
C VAL A 151 -6.43 8.20 -22.74
N SER A 152 -5.64 7.94 -23.78
CA SER A 152 -5.97 6.94 -24.80
C SER A 152 -4.76 6.08 -25.10
N PHE A 153 -4.99 4.81 -25.42
CA PHE A 153 -3.95 3.87 -25.77
C PHE A 153 -4.20 3.24 -27.15
N ASP A 154 -3.19 2.57 -27.68
CA ASP A 154 -3.36 1.66 -28.80
C ASP A 154 -4.04 0.39 -28.30
N ASP A 155 -5.31 0.22 -28.67
CA ASP A 155 -6.21 -0.85 -28.23
C ASP A 155 -6.07 -2.15 -29.03
N ARG A 156 -5.13 -2.22 -29.98
CA ARG A 156 -4.84 -3.49 -30.66
C ARG A 156 -4.42 -4.53 -29.63
N ARG A 157 -5.05 -5.71 -29.66
CA ARG A 157 -4.81 -6.84 -28.75
C ARG A 157 -3.33 -7.11 -28.45
N ARG A 158 -2.47 -7.15 -29.48
CA ARG A 158 -1.02 -7.34 -29.32
C ARG A 158 -0.35 -6.21 -28.54
N LYS A 159 -0.75 -4.96 -28.79
CA LYS A 159 -0.21 -3.77 -28.12
C LYS A 159 -0.60 -3.71 -26.65
N THR A 160 -1.84 -4.09 -26.33
CA THR A 160 -2.27 -4.25 -24.93
C THR A 160 -1.47 -5.34 -24.21
N ALA A 161 -1.29 -6.51 -24.84
CA ALA A 161 -0.49 -7.58 -24.25
C ALA A 161 0.97 -7.15 -24.00
N ASP A 162 1.59 -6.46 -24.97
CA ASP A 162 2.95 -5.95 -24.86
C ASP A 162 3.06 -4.89 -23.74
N ARG A 163 2.06 -4.01 -23.60
CA ARG A 163 1.97 -2.99 -22.54
C ARG A 163 1.91 -3.62 -21.15
N LEU A 164 1.00 -4.57 -20.97
CA LEU A 164 0.84 -5.29 -19.70
C LEU A 164 2.14 -6.01 -19.33
N ALA A 165 2.74 -6.74 -20.27
CA ALA A 165 4.00 -7.44 -20.06
C ALA A 165 5.14 -6.48 -19.66
N LYS A 166 5.26 -5.34 -20.34
CA LYS A 166 6.29 -4.32 -20.06
C LYS A 166 6.12 -3.73 -18.66
N GLY A 167 4.89 -3.36 -18.29
CA GLY A 167 4.57 -2.84 -16.96
C GLY A 167 4.83 -3.86 -15.85
N TRP A 168 4.43 -5.11 -16.08
CA TRP A 168 4.64 -6.22 -15.16
C TRP A 168 6.13 -6.48 -14.92
N ARG A 169 6.90 -6.60 -16.00
CA ARG A 169 8.36 -6.81 -15.95
C ARG A 169 9.06 -5.72 -15.17
N ARG A 170 8.67 -4.46 -15.38
CA ARG A 170 9.24 -3.32 -14.64
C ARG A 170 8.96 -3.42 -13.14
N THR A 171 7.75 -3.85 -12.77
CA THR A 171 7.37 -4.04 -11.37
C THR A 171 8.18 -5.17 -10.73
N LEU A 172 8.31 -6.31 -11.41
CA LEU A 172 9.07 -7.46 -10.93
C LEU A 172 10.58 -7.18 -10.84
N LYS A 173 11.19 -6.49 -11.82
CA LYS A 173 12.61 -6.09 -11.74
C LYS A 173 12.89 -5.20 -10.54
N ARG A 174 11.97 -4.28 -10.23
CA ARG A 174 12.08 -3.43 -9.04
C ARG A 174 11.83 -4.19 -7.74
N ALA A 175 10.95 -5.19 -7.75
CA ALA A 175 10.73 -6.07 -6.61
C ALA A 175 11.95 -6.94 -6.32
N ALA A 176 12.55 -7.53 -7.36
CA ALA A 176 13.79 -8.29 -7.27
C ALA A 176 14.92 -7.44 -6.69
N ARG A 177 15.09 -6.22 -7.19
CA ARG A 177 16.08 -5.29 -6.65
C ARG A 177 15.83 -4.94 -5.18
N ALA A 178 14.58 -4.60 -4.82
CA ALA A 178 14.24 -4.31 -3.43
C ALA A 178 14.47 -5.52 -2.51
N ARG A 179 14.27 -6.74 -3.01
CA ARG A 179 14.59 -7.98 -2.26
C ARG A 179 16.09 -8.14 -2.06
N GLU A 180 16.90 -7.93 -3.09
CA GLU A 180 18.37 -7.93 -2.99
C GLU A 180 18.86 -6.90 -1.96
N ASP A 181 18.32 -5.68 -2.01
CA ASP A 181 18.68 -4.62 -1.07
C ASP A 181 18.29 -4.99 0.39
N CYS A 182 17.17 -5.71 0.61
CA CYS A 182 16.79 -6.23 1.93
C CYS A 182 17.63 -7.42 2.40
N GLN A 183 18.23 -8.18 1.48
CA GLN A 183 19.18 -9.26 1.83
C GLN A 183 20.54 -8.70 2.23
N ALA A 184 20.91 -7.53 1.67
CA ALA A 184 22.17 -6.86 1.95
C ALA A 184 22.10 -5.88 3.14
N SER A 185 20.92 -5.48 3.58
CA SER A 185 20.73 -4.46 4.63
C SER A 185 19.47 -4.70 5.47
N THR A 186 19.55 -4.38 6.76
CA THR A 186 18.42 -4.39 7.70
C THR A 186 17.69 -3.04 7.80
N GLU A 187 18.08 -2.07 6.97
CA GLU A 187 17.52 -0.71 6.98
C GLU A 187 16.02 -0.69 6.64
N ALA A 188 15.26 0.08 7.44
CA ALA A 188 13.83 0.32 7.25
C ALA A 188 13.47 0.76 5.81
N ALA A 189 14.33 1.57 5.19
CA ALA A 189 14.12 2.08 3.83
C ALA A 189 14.03 0.96 2.78
N SER A 190 14.88 -0.08 2.90
CA SER A 190 14.90 -1.23 1.99
C SER A 190 13.59 -2.02 2.08
N PHE A 191 13.16 -2.35 3.30
CA PHE A 191 11.91 -3.08 3.54
C PHE A 191 10.68 -2.26 3.17
N HIS A 192 10.71 -0.94 3.38
CA HIS A 192 9.64 -0.04 2.92
C HIS A 192 9.50 -0.04 1.39
N GLU A 193 10.62 -0.09 0.66
CA GLU A 193 10.58 -0.17 -0.81
C GLU A 193 10.07 -1.54 -1.28
N LEU A 194 10.47 -2.64 -0.62
CA LEU A 194 9.95 -3.97 -0.88
C LEU A 194 8.43 -4.02 -0.65
N ARG A 195 7.93 -3.42 0.45
CA ARG A 195 6.48 -3.29 0.73
C ARG A 195 5.74 -2.60 -0.40
N LYS A 196 6.28 -1.49 -0.90
CA LYS A 196 5.69 -0.76 -2.02
C LYS A 196 5.61 -1.62 -3.28
N ARG A 197 6.62 -2.46 -3.54
CA ARG A 197 6.64 -3.36 -4.69
C ARG A 197 5.70 -4.55 -4.54
N ALA A 198 5.64 -5.17 -3.37
CA ALA A 198 4.67 -6.22 -3.06
C ALA A 198 3.23 -5.72 -3.20
N GLN A 199 2.95 -4.49 -2.74
CA GLN A 199 1.63 -3.88 -2.90
C GLN A 199 1.31 -3.59 -4.37
N ASP A 200 2.26 -3.09 -5.18
CA ASP A 200 2.05 -2.91 -6.62
C ASP A 200 1.72 -4.23 -7.31
N TYR A 201 2.52 -5.27 -7.05
CA TYR A 201 2.34 -6.60 -7.60
C TYR A 201 0.98 -7.20 -7.24
N ARG A 202 0.58 -7.12 -5.97
CA ARG A 202 -0.74 -7.57 -5.50
C ARG A 202 -1.90 -6.89 -6.23
N MET A 203 -1.76 -5.59 -6.53
CA MET A 203 -2.77 -4.86 -7.29
C MET A 203 -2.75 -5.24 -8.78
N HIS A 204 -1.59 -5.50 -9.36
CA HIS A 204 -1.50 -5.99 -10.75
C HIS A 204 -2.11 -7.38 -10.91
N LEU A 205 -1.91 -8.28 -9.94
CA LEU A 205 -2.61 -9.57 -9.86
C LEU A 205 -4.14 -9.40 -9.76
N ALA A 206 -4.60 -8.42 -8.99
CA ALA A 206 -6.02 -8.10 -8.92
C ALA A 206 -6.57 -7.62 -10.28
N LEU A 207 -5.84 -6.76 -10.99
CA LEU A 207 -6.21 -6.28 -12.33
C LEU A 207 -6.36 -7.43 -13.34
N MET A 208 -5.51 -8.45 -13.26
CA MET A 208 -5.49 -9.57 -14.21
C MET A 208 -6.43 -10.73 -13.84
N ARG A 209 -7.22 -10.60 -12.77
CA ARG A 209 -8.00 -11.72 -12.22
C ARG A 209 -9.04 -12.29 -13.19
N GLU A 210 -9.57 -11.50 -14.11
CA GLU A 210 -10.55 -11.98 -15.10
C GLU A 210 -9.88 -12.67 -16.30
N ALA A 211 -8.60 -12.38 -16.58
CA ALA A 211 -7.84 -13.06 -17.61
C ALA A 211 -7.43 -14.48 -17.20
N TRP A 212 -7.11 -14.70 -15.91
CA TRP A 212 -6.81 -16.05 -15.40
C TRP A 212 -7.11 -16.21 -13.90
N PRO A 213 -8.38 -16.47 -13.52
CA PRO A 213 -8.77 -16.49 -12.10
C PRO A 213 -7.99 -17.49 -11.25
N SER A 214 -7.80 -18.72 -11.74
CA SER A 214 -7.20 -19.81 -10.97
C SER A 214 -5.71 -19.60 -10.66
N ALA A 215 -4.96 -18.93 -11.54
CA ALA A 215 -3.55 -18.61 -11.27
C ALA A 215 -3.36 -17.30 -10.50
N MET A 216 -4.21 -16.29 -10.74
CA MET A 216 -4.07 -14.98 -10.09
C MET A 216 -4.48 -15.00 -8.62
N GLN A 217 -5.48 -15.81 -8.26
CA GLN A 217 -6.00 -15.83 -6.89
C GLN A 217 -4.95 -16.32 -5.86
N PRO A 218 -4.26 -17.46 -6.03
CA PRO A 218 -3.24 -17.91 -5.08
C PRO A 218 -2.09 -16.90 -4.95
N LYS A 219 -1.48 -16.48 -6.07
CA LYS A 219 -0.42 -15.45 -6.06
C LYS A 219 -0.85 -14.17 -5.34
N ARG A 220 -2.12 -13.77 -5.45
CA ARG A 220 -2.63 -12.57 -4.77
C ARG A 220 -2.76 -12.77 -3.26
N LEU A 221 -3.08 -13.98 -2.80
CA LEU A 221 -3.11 -14.31 -1.37
C LEU A 221 -1.69 -14.31 -0.78
N ASP A 222 -0.73 -14.90 -1.49
CA ASP A 222 0.68 -14.88 -1.06
C ASP A 222 1.24 -13.46 -1.01
N ALA A 223 0.99 -12.66 -2.05
CA ALA A 223 1.37 -11.26 -2.09
C ALA A 223 0.66 -10.43 -1.00
N LYS A 224 -0.57 -10.79 -0.61
CA LYS A 224 -1.27 -10.16 0.53
C LYS A 224 -0.54 -10.47 1.83
N ALA A 225 -0.23 -11.75 2.09
CA ALA A 225 0.47 -12.14 3.31
C ALA A 225 1.83 -11.43 3.43
N LEU A 226 2.59 -11.33 2.34
CA LEU A 226 3.83 -10.55 2.30
C LEU A 226 3.62 -9.06 2.63
N VAL A 227 2.60 -8.43 2.03
CA VAL A 227 2.27 -7.01 2.28
C VAL A 227 1.87 -6.78 3.74
N ASP A 228 1.16 -7.72 4.36
CA ASP A 228 0.72 -7.62 5.75
C ASP A 228 1.94 -7.69 6.69
N VAL A 229 2.85 -8.64 6.49
CA VAL A 229 4.11 -8.77 7.26
C VAL A 229 5.00 -7.52 7.13
N LEU A 230 5.23 -7.06 5.89
CA LEU A 230 5.97 -5.83 5.62
C LEU A 230 5.24 -4.58 6.16
N GLY A 231 3.92 -4.66 6.31
CA GLY A 231 3.10 -3.65 6.97
C GLY A 231 3.50 -3.50 8.42
N HIS A 232 3.46 -4.60 9.18
CA HIS A 232 3.88 -4.62 10.57
C HIS A 232 5.32 -4.13 10.77
N LEU A 233 6.25 -4.52 9.90
CA LEU A 233 7.64 -4.08 9.99
C LEU A 233 7.77 -2.54 9.87
N ASN A 234 7.13 -1.96 8.85
CA ASN A 234 7.08 -0.51 8.66
C ASN A 234 6.43 0.20 9.85
N ASP A 235 5.39 -0.40 10.39
CA ASP A 235 4.60 0.19 11.46
C ASP A 235 5.40 0.22 12.79
N LEU A 236 6.28 -0.77 13.02
CA LEU A 236 7.30 -0.75 14.08
C LEU A 236 8.41 0.28 13.83
N ASP A 237 8.88 0.44 12.58
CA ASP A 237 9.88 1.46 12.24
C ASP A 237 9.36 2.87 12.56
N VAL A 238 8.10 3.17 12.21
CA VAL A 238 7.45 4.46 12.52
C VAL A 238 7.36 4.68 14.03
N MET A 239 7.06 3.63 14.81
CA MET A 239 7.03 3.72 16.27
C MET A 239 8.40 4.05 16.87
N THR A 240 9.44 3.35 16.42
CA THR A 240 10.83 3.59 16.88
C THR A 240 11.28 5.01 16.55
N SER A 241 11.03 5.48 15.32
CA SER A 241 11.34 6.86 14.94
C SER A 241 10.63 7.86 15.86
N LEU A 242 9.35 7.66 16.14
CA LEU A 242 8.59 8.57 16.99
C LEU A 242 9.11 8.61 18.43
N VAL A 243 9.41 7.45 19.03
CA VAL A 243 9.92 7.38 20.41
C VAL A 243 11.33 7.96 20.52
N ASN A 244 12.14 7.85 19.47
CA ASN A 244 13.46 8.49 19.43
C ASN A 244 13.34 10.03 19.31
N GLU A 245 12.36 10.53 18.57
CA GLU A 245 12.08 11.97 18.44
C GLU A 245 11.46 12.56 19.72
N ASP A 246 10.60 11.80 20.39
CA ASP A 246 9.95 12.19 21.65
C ASP A 246 10.06 11.07 22.71
N PRO A 247 11.19 11.01 23.45
CA PRO A 247 11.41 10.02 24.50
C PRO A 247 10.37 10.06 25.63
N SER A 248 9.64 11.18 25.79
CA SER A 248 8.59 11.30 26.82
C SER A 248 7.42 10.34 26.59
N LEU A 249 7.27 9.81 25.36
CA LEU A 249 6.28 8.81 25.00
C LEU A 249 6.54 7.45 25.63
N ALA A 250 7.80 7.12 25.92
CA ALA A 250 8.14 5.95 26.72
C ALA A 250 7.96 6.20 28.22
N GLY A 251 7.90 7.46 28.65
CA GLY A 251 7.69 7.86 30.04
C GLY A 251 8.94 7.82 30.90
N ASN A 252 9.68 6.71 30.90
CA ASN A 252 10.95 6.57 31.61
C ASN A 252 11.95 5.71 30.80
N SER A 253 13.21 5.69 31.24
CA SER A 253 14.29 4.98 30.55
C SER A 253 14.13 3.45 30.58
N GLN A 254 13.49 2.90 31.61
CA GLN A 254 13.25 1.46 31.74
C GLN A 254 12.20 1.00 30.73
N ASP A 255 11.06 1.71 30.68
CA ASP A 255 9.98 1.44 29.72
C ASP A 255 10.47 1.63 28.27
N GLN A 256 11.32 2.63 28.02
CA GLN A 256 11.95 2.83 26.72
C GLN A 256 12.85 1.65 26.33
N ALA A 257 13.64 1.12 27.27
CA ALA A 257 14.52 -0.02 27.02
C ALA A 257 13.72 -1.29 26.70
N TYR A 258 12.62 -1.55 27.44
CA TYR A 258 11.73 -2.68 27.14
C TYR A 258 11.04 -2.53 25.78
N LEU A 259 10.53 -1.33 25.47
CA LEU A 259 9.92 -1.08 24.17
C LEU A 259 10.90 -1.30 23.02
N ILE A 260 12.10 -0.72 23.08
CA ILE A 260 13.13 -0.90 22.05
C ILE A 260 13.52 -2.37 21.92
N SER A 261 13.69 -3.08 23.03
CA SER A 261 14.00 -4.51 23.04
C SER A 261 12.90 -5.35 22.39
N ALA A 262 11.63 -5.09 22.70
CA ALA A 262 10.48 -5.76 22.12
C ALA A 262 10.37 -5.49 20.61
N VAL A 263 10.59 -4.23 20.21
CA VAL A 263 10.58 -3.83 18.80
C VAL A 263 11.70 -4.55 18.04
N ILE A 264 12.95 -4.52 18.52
CA ILE A 264 14.09 -5.17 17.84
C ILE A 264 13.80 -6.66 17.63
N ALA A 265 13.40 -7.37 18.68
CA ALA A 265 13.09 -8.79 18.60
C ALA A 265 11.98 -9.08 17.59
N ARG A 266 10.94 -8.25 17.55
CA ARG A 266 9.84 -8.42 16.60
C ARG A 266 10.23 -8.07 15.18
N GLN A 267 11.02 -7.02 14.98
CA GLN A 267 11.53 -6.63 13.67
C GLN A 267 12.40 -7.74 13.06
N ASP A 268 13.28 -8.37 13.83
CA ASP A 268 14.14 -9.44 13.33
C ASP A 268 13.33 -10.65 12.84
N SER A 269 12.33 -11.06 13.63
CA SER A 269 11.39 -12.12 13.22
C SER A 269 10.61 -11.75 11.95
N LEU A 270 10.10 -10.52 11.87
CA LEU A 270 9.34 -10.05 10.70
C LEU A 270 10.21 -9.88 9.45
N ARG A 271 11.47 -9.45 9.58
CA ARG A 271 12.43 -9.34 8.46
C ARG A 271 12.69 -10.72 7.85
N SER A 272 12.92 -11.75 8.68
CA SER A 272 13.10 -13.13 8.20
C SER A 272 11.86 -13.63 7.46
N ASP A 273 10.67 -13.53 8.08
CA ASP A 273 9.41 -13.95 7.44
C ASP A 273 9.12 -13.18 6.15
N ALA A 274 9.41 -11.88 6.12
CA ALA A 274 9.26 -11.06 4.91
C ALA A 274 10.16 -11.53 3.76
N LEU A 275 11.41 -11.88 4.04
CA LEU A 275 12.35 -12.38 3.02
C LEU A 275 11.95 -13.75 2.48
N ASP A 276 11.53 -14.68 3.36
CA ASP A 276 11.07 -16.01 2.97
C ASP A 276 9.80 -15.92 2.09
N ARG A 277 8.83 -15.10 2.51
CA ARG A 277 7.63 -14.83 1.70
C ARG A 277 7.96 -14.12 0.40
N ALA A 278 8.89 -13.17 0.39
CA ALA A 278 9.29 -12.48 -0.83
C ALA A 278 9.99 -13.41 -1.82
N ALA A 279 10.72 -14.43 -1.35
CA ALA A 279 11.29 -15.46 -2.21
C ALA A 279 10.19 -16.27 -2.92
N SER A 280 9.13 -16.63 -2.20
CA SER A 280 7.98 -17.36 -2.76
C SER A 280 7.12 -16.49 -3.70
N VAL A 281 6.78 -15.26 -3.28
CA VAL A 281 5.94 -14.34 -4.07
C VAL A 281 6.62 -13.92 -5.38
N PHE A 282 7.94 -13.72 -5.35
CA PHE A 282 8.74 -13.32 -6.51
C PHE A 282 9.65 -14.47 -6.98
N LEU A 283 9.08 -15.68 -7.06
CA LEU A 283 9.80 -16.89 -7.48
C LEU A 283 10.22 -16.83 -8.96
N ASP A 284 9.29 -16.43 -9.83
CA ASP A 284 9.49 -16.42 -11.27
C ASP A 284 10.40 -15.26 -11.69
N ALA A 285 11.30 -15.51 -12.64
CA ALA A 285 12.13 -14.45 -13.20
C ALA A 285 11.26 -13.36 -13.85
N PRO A 286 11.60 -12.06 -13.72
CA PRO A 286 10.78 -10.96 -14.25
C PRO A 286 10.44 -11.08 -15.74
N ASP A 287 11.37 -11.60 -16.55
CA ASP A 287 11.18 -11.78 -17.98
C ASP A 287 10.25 -12.96 -18.31
N ASP A 288 10.26 -14.03 -17.50
CA ASP A 288 9.42 -15.22 -17.71
C ASP A 288 7.98 -15.00 -17.27
N GLU A 289 7.76 -14.43 -16.08
CA GLU A 289 6.41 -14.12 -15.63
C GLU A 289 5.76 -13.07 -16.54
N SER A 290 6.50 -12.04 -16.96
CA SER A 290 5.94 -11.05 -17.88
C SER A 290 5.62 -11.61 -19.27
N ARG A 291 6.40 -12.57 -19.78
CA ARG A 291 6.08 -13.32 -21.01
C ARG A 291 4.80 -14.14 -20.81
N THR A 292 4.64 -14.77 -19.65
CA THR A 292 3.43 -15.53 -19.29
C THR A 292 2.21 -14.62 -19.27
N ILE A 293 2.26 -13.47 -18.59
CA ILE A 293 1.18 -12.46 -18.58
C ILE A 293 0.79 -12.03 -19.99
N ARG A 294 1.78 -11.82 -20.86
CA ARG A 294 1.54 -11.48 -22.28
C ARG A 294 0.73 -12.56 -22.99
N LEU A 295 1.15 -13.82 -22.89
CA LEU A 295 0.53 -14.95 -23.58
C LEU A 295 -0.88 -15.20 -23.07
N LEU A 296 -1.08 -15.11 -21.75
CA LEU A 296 -2.40 -15.25 -21.12
C LEU A 296 -3.35 -14.17 -21.58
N TRP A 297 -2.90 -12.91 -21.62
CA TRP A 297 -3.75 -11.83 -22.12
C TRP A 297 -4.15 -12.08 -23.57
N LEU A 298 -3.20 -12.49 -24.42
CA LEU A 298 -3.50 -12.85 -25.79
C LEU A 298 -4.52 -13.98 -25.84
N ASP A 299 -4.40 -15.01 -25.01
CA ASP A 299 -5.31 -16.14 -25.04
C ASP A 299 -6.73 -15.77 -24.59
N ALA A 300 -6.85 -15.04 -23.48
CA ALA A 300 -8.13 -14.62 -22.92
C ALA A 300 -8.87 -13.57 -23.78
N SER A 301 -8.14 -12.80 -24.60
CA SER A 301 -8.70 -11.77 -25.49
C SER A 301 -8.97 -12.25 -26.92
N ARG A 302 -9.00 -13.58 -27.14
CA ARG A 302 -9.38 -14.16 -28.42
C ARG A 302 -10.83 -13.90 -28.78
#